data_AF-Q3LVS3-F1
#
_entry.id   AF-Q3LVS3-F1
#
_cell.length_a   1.000
_cell.length_b   1.000
_cell.length_c   1.000
_cell.angle_alpha   90.00
_cell.angle_beta   90.00
_cell.angle_gamma   90.00
#
_symmetry.space_group_name_H-M   'P 1'
#
loop_
_entity.id
_entity.type
_entity.pdbx_description
1 polymer ?
#
loop_
_entity_poly.entity_id
_entity_poly.type
_entity_poly.pdbx_seq_one_letter_code
_entity_poly.pdbx_strand_id
1 'polypeptide(L)' 'NSGGGGGAGSGGNDVELLSKTLQVEHKLFYFDLKENPRGRYLKISEKTSATRSTIIVPFNGISWFF' A
#
# COMPACT_ATOMS: atom_id res chain seq x y z
N ASN A 1 5.03 -21.94 -14.41
CA ASN A 1 5.91 -22.14 -13.26
C ASN A 1 5.57 -21.10 -12.21
N SER A 2 5.31 -21.57 -11.01
CA SER A 2 4.67 -20.93 -9.86
C SER A 2 5.47 -19.78 -9.25
N GLY A 3 4.76 -18.72 -8.84
CA GLY A 3 5.34 -17.59 -8.10
C GLY A 3 4.28 -16.84 -7.30
N GLY A 4 3.72 -17.51 -6.29
CA GLY A 4 2.88 -16.87 -5.28
C GLY A 4 3.65 -15.83 -4.47
N GLY A 5 2.98 -14.74 -4.12
CA GLY A 5 3.50 -13.71 -3.23
C GLY A 5 2.36 -13.03 -2.51
N GLY A 6 2.00 -13.57 -1.34
CA GLY A 6 0.81 -13.21 -0.57
C GLY A 6 0.70 -11.73 -0.26
N GLY A 7 -0.46 -11.16 -0.62
CA GLY A 7 -1.00 -10.00 0.06
C GLY A 7 -1.44 -10.41 1.46
N ALA A 8 -0.49 -10.48 2.39
CA ALA A 8 -0.79 -10.64 3.80
C ALA A 8 -1.74 -9.51 4.25
N GLY A 9 -2.96 -9.91 4.63
CA GLY A 9 -3.80 -9.26 5.63
C GLY A 9 -4.42 -7.90 5.23
N SER A 10 -5.71 -7.93 4.93
CA SER A 10 -6.69 -7.37 5.88
C SER A 10 -8.04 -8.05 5.66
N GLY A 11 -8.37 -8.99 6.53
CA GLY A 11 -9.76 -9.36 6.73
C GLY A 11 -10.48 -8.18 7.37
N GLY A 12 -11.60 -7.76 6.76
CA GLY A 12 -12.55 -6.82 7.34
C GLY A 12 -12.62 -5.47 6.59
N ASN A 13 -13.65 -5.34 5.74
CA ASN A 13 -14.30 -4.07 5.34
C ASN A 13 -13.49 -2.98 4.59
N ASP A 14 -12.21 -3.16 4.31
CA ASP A 14 -11.44 -2.15 3.59
C ASP A 14 -11.72 -2.21 2.07
N VAL A 15 -12.34 -1.16 1.52
CA VAL A 15 -12.57 -0.96 0.09
C VAL A 15 -11.33 -0.36 -0.55
N GLU A 16 -10.83 -0.97 -1.62
CA GLU A 16 -9.73 -0.42 -2.41
C GLU A 16 -10.27 0.61 -3.41
N LEU A 17 -9.78 1.84 -3.33
CA LEU A 17 -10.21 2.95 -4.19
C LEU A 17 -9.25 3.15 -5.37
N LEU A 18 -7.95 2.98 -5.13
CA LEU A 18 -6.90 3.09 -6.14
C LEU A 18 -5.73 2.21 -5.72
N SER A 19 -5.14 1.49 -6.66
CA SER A 19 -3.83 0.87 -6.48
C SER A 19 -2.92 1.29 -7.63
N LYS A 20 -1.72 1.75 -7.27
CA LYS A 20 -0.64 2.07 -8.21
C LYS A 20 0.64 1.40 -7.76
N THR A 21 1.45 1.03 -8.74
CA THR A 21 2.75 0.42 -8.53
C THR A 21 3.82 1.24 -9.22
N LEU A 22 4.96 1.42 -8.58
CA LEU A 22 6.12 2.12 -9.14
C LEU A 22 7.37 1.27 -8.90
N GLN A 23 8.04 0.87 -9.98
CA GLN A 23 9.38 0.28 -9.90
C GLN A 23 10.41 1.39 -9.99
N VAL A 24 11.34 1.43 -9.03
CA VAL A 24 12.52 2.30 -9.07
C VAL A 24 13.73 1.43 -8.75
N GLU A 25 14.63 1.27 -9.72
CA GLU A 25 15.79 0.37 -9.62
C GLU A 25 15.39 -1.06 -9.20
N HIS A 26 15.86 -1.52 -8.03
CA HIS A 26 15.57 -2.83 -7.45
C HIS A 26 14.42 -2.80 -6.44
N LYS A 27 13.75 -1.64 -6.29
CA LYS A 27 12.65 -1.42 -5.35
C LYS A 27 11.32 -1.35 -6.07
N LEU A 28 10.32 -2.03 -5.51
CA LEU A 28 8.94 -2.02 -5.97
C LEU A 28 8.06 -1.36 -4.91
N PHE A 29 7.48 -0.21 -5.24
CA PHE A 29 6.57 0.52 -4.37
C PHE A 29 5.12 0.25 -4.74
N TYR A 30 4.29 -0.02 -3.74
CA TYR A 30 2.84 -0.13 -3.88
C TYR A 30 2.17 1.02 -3.14
N PHE A 31 1.26 1.70 -3.82
CA PHE A 31 0.46 2.81 -3.32
C PHE A 31 -1.01 2.42 -3.39
N ASP A 32 -1.57 2.01 -2.25
CA ASP A 32 -2.97 1.58 -2.17
C ASP A 32 -3.77 2.62 -1.38
N LEU A 33 -4.62 3.37 -2.06
CA LEU A 33 -5.62 4.22 -1.42
C LEU A 33 -6.83 3.33 -1.07
N LYS A 34 -7.14 3.24 0.22
CA LYS A 34 -8.22 2.40 0.75
C LYS A 34 -9.15 3.22 1.63
N GLU A 35 -10.35 2.70 1.82
CA GLU A 35 -11.39 3.26 2.68
C GLU A 35 -11.95 2.19 3.59
N ASN A 36 -12.15 2.53 4.85
CA ASN A 36 -12.86 1.69 5.81
C ASN A 36 -13.77 2.55 6.68
N PRO A 37 -14.54 1.98 7.61
CA PRO A 37 -15.47 2.76 8.44
C PRO A 37 -14.83 3.88 9.28
N ARG A 38 -13.50 3.92 9.43
CA ARG A 38 -12.76 5.00 10.12
C ARG A 38 -12.32 6.11 9.17
N GLY A 39 -12.47 5.93 7.86
CA GLY A 39 -12.12 6.89 6.81
C GLY A 39 -11.12 6.34 5.78
N ARG A 40 -10.58 7.25 4.97
CA ARG A 40 -9.60 6.94 3.91
C ARG A 40 -8.17 6.99 4.40
N TYR A 41 -7.34 6.13 3.86
CA TYR A 41 -5.90 6.09 4.13
C TYR A 41 -5.11 5.61 2.91
N LEU A 42 -3.85 6.05 2.80
CA LEU A 42 -2.91 5.57 1.81
C LEU A 42 -1.94 4.60 2.48
N LYS A 43 -1.91 3.35 2.00
CA LYS A 43 -0.91 2.35 2.39
C LYS A 43 0.22 2.39 1.37
N ILE A 44 1.43 2.67 1.85
CA ILE A 44 2.63 2.68 1.02
C ILE A 44 3.50 1.49 1.44
N SER A 45 3.72 0.54 0.53
CA SER A 45 4.62 -0.59 0.76
C SER A 45 5.86 -0.45 -0.11
N GLU A 46 7.06 -0.46 0.49
CA GLU A 46 8.32 -0.70 -0.23
C GLU A 46 8.61 -2.20 -0.18
N LYS A 47 8.90 -2.81 -1.34
CA LYS A 47 9.38 -4.18 -1.45
C LYS A 47 10.73 -4.20 -2.14
N THR A 48 11.70 -4.87 -1.52
CA THR A 48 13.00 -5.22 -2.10
C THR A 48 13.07 -6.74 -2.30
N SER A 49 14.21 -7.23 -2.80
CA SER A 49 14.48 -8.68 -2.87
C SER A 49 14.52 -9.35 -1.49
N ALA A 50 14.86 -8.60 -0.43
CA ALA A 50 15.09 -9.13 0.90
C ALA A 50 13.97 -8.80 1.90
N THR A 51 13.34 -7.64 1.76
CA THR A 51 12.45 -7.09 2.79
C THR A 51 11.20 -6.45 2.20
N ARG A 52 10.19 -6.30 3.04
CA ARG A 52 9.01 -5.48 2.78
C ARG A 52 8.74 -4.59 3.98
N SER A 53 8.65 -3.29 3.76
CA SER A 53 8.30 -2.29 4.76
C SER A 53 7.02 -1.59 4.36
N THR A 54 6.20 -1.17 5.32
CA THR A 54 4.89 -0.56 5.03
C THR A 54 4.58 0.53 6.04
N ILE A 55 4.09 1.66 5.52
CA ILE A 55 3.51 2.73 6.32
C ILE A 55 2.06 2.98 5.89
N ILE A 56 1.26 3.51 6.81
CA ILE A 56 -0.12 3.92 6.56
C ILE A 56 -0.21 5.40 6.89
N VAL A 57 -0.68 6.18 5.93
CA VAL A 57 -0.89 7.62 6.05
C VAL A 57 -2.39 7.90 5.99
N PRO A 58 -3.02 8.38 7.06
CA PRO A 58 -4.39 8.88 7.02
C PRO A 58 -4.57 9.94 5.92
N PHE A 59 -5.69 9.93 5.20
CA PHE A 59 -5.87 10.78 4.01
C PHE A 59 -5.73 12.28 4.30
N ASN A 60 -6.13 12.73 5.50
CA ASN A 60 -5.95 14.11 5.96
C ASN A 60 -4.47 14.51 6.06
N GLY A 61 -3.57 13.59 6.43
CA GLY A 61 -2.13 13.83 6.51
C GLY A 61 -1.43 13.92 5.15
N ILE A 62 -2.06 13.46 4.07
CA ILE A 62 -1.48 13.50 2.71
C ILE A 62 -1.37 14.95 2.22
N SER A 63 -2.28 15.83 2.64
CA SER A 63 -2.25 17.25 2.28
C SER A 63 -0.96 17.96 2.68
N TRP A 64 -0.21 17.44 3.65
CA TRP A 64 1.06 18.01 4.10
C TRP A 64 2.22 17.80 3.11
N PHE A 65 2.03 16.95 2.10
CA PHE A 65 3.03 16.66 1.06
C PHE A 65 2.84 17.48 -0.22
N PHE A 66 1.85 18.36 -0.25
CA PHE A 66 1.55 19.28 -1.36
C PHE A 66 1.60 20.73 -0.87
#